data_AF-A0A935X7T0-F1
#
_entry.id   AF-A0A935X7T0-F1
#
_cell.length_a   1.000
_cell.length_b   1.000
_cell.length_c   1.000
_cell.angle_alpha   90.00
_cell.angle_beta   90.00
_cell.angle_gamma   90.00
#
_symmetry.space_group_name_H-M   'P 1'
#
loop_
_entity.id
_entity.type
_entity.pdbx_description
1 polymer ?
#
loop_
_entity_poly.entity_id
_entity_poly.type
_entity_poly.pdbx_seq_one_letter_code
_entity_poly.pdbx_strand_id
1 'polypeptide(L)'
;MHWLSEGAEVLIAELESGSPPRFDVVVVGSGYGGSVAAARFAQGGLRVCVLERGREYLPGEFPGDVGVLPRHVRISRPKKRKIVGDADALFDLRAGDDVAVLVGNALGGTSQINANVVEEPCTDIFKSDKWPAAFRDRPDEVLKDGFSRAKAMLAAHPVPAGRTYRKLAELEKFHGVLKDAKIASDFKRPSLAVHFEDETNPQGVAQKACKHCGDCITGCNHWAKNTLTMNYLPEARRHGARLFTGATVLYVSQPQVDGDDWTVGFRQTSNLKDGALNVQYGLRARMVVLAAGTLGSTEILMRSSDKDLVQLSTDRLGKRFSTNGDTIGFGYDQDAEVNAFGWGSDPAPDESQPVGPTITGMIDLRATKSGSPRIVIEDGAFPGALKQVAEELLTMAAFPHQLVSPALRADVRRRDIDPLAVDPAAMKRTQIYLAMGEDDSPGELRLPFRNASWTDMPGEKSTGPDARDNAAEPRDRKDDWPAEGLLQVCWPKTRRGEEPRAGVAFMKRRLTS
;
A
#
# COMPACT_ATOMS: atom_id res chain seq x y z
N MET A 1 -1.66 -15.81 16.85
CA MET A 1 -0.56 -16.78 16.67
C MET A 1 0.39 -16.12 15.67
N HIS A 2 1.64 -15.85 16.03
CA HIS A 2 2.61 -15.26 15.12
C HIS A 2 3.44 -16.37 14.48
N TRP A 3 3.62 -16.34 13.15
CA TRP A 3 4.35 -17.39 12.43
C TRP A 3 5.74 -16.90 12.00
N LEU A 4 5.85 -15.68 11.49
CA LEU A 4 7.13 -15.07 11.10
C LEU A 4 7.66 -14.09 12.14
N SER A 5 6.79 -13.35 12.83
CA SER A 5 7.24 -12.25 13.69
C SER A 5 7.14 -12.57 15.17
N GLU A 6 7.75 -11.71 15.97
CA GLU A 6 7.52 -11.59 17.41
C GLU A 6 6.82 -10.24 17.66
N GLY A 7 6.12 -10.09 18.77
CA GLY A 7 5.61 -8.78 19.18
C GLY A 7 6.73 -7.86 19.67
N ALA A 8 6.57 -6.55 19.50
CA ALA A 8 7.54 -5.56 19.93
C ALA A 8 7.84 -5.63 21.45
N GLU A 9 6.90 -6.13 22.25
CA GLU A 9 7.09 -6.40 23.68
C GLU A 9 8.25 -7.37 23.98
N VAL A 10 8.55 -8.31 23.07
CA VAL A 10 9.69 -9.22 23.23
C VAL A 10 11.00 -8.46 23.11
N LEU A 11 11.15 -7.64 22.06
CA LEU A 11 12.32 -6.79 21.88
C LEU A 11 12.49 -5.81 23.05
N ILE A 12 11.39 -5.23 23.51
CA ILE A 12 11.37 -4.32 24.65
C ILE A 12 11.88 -5.02 25.91
N ALA A 13 11.38 -6.22 26.22
CA ALA A 13 11.82 -6.99 27.38
C ALA A 13 13.32 -7.34 27.30
N GLU A 14 13.83 -7.67 26.11
CA GLU A 14 15.27 -7.91 25.90
C GLU A 14 16.10 -6.66 26.15
N LEU A 15 15.66 -5.48 25.69
CA LEU A 15 16.33 -4.20 25.94
C LEU A 15 16.35 -3.85 27.43
N GLU A 16 15.27 -4.15 28.16
CA GLU A 16 15.14 -3.87 29.59
C GLU A 16 15.92 -4.86 30.47
N SER A 17 16.23 -6.06 29.97
CA SER A 17 16.96 -7.10 30.70
C SER A 17 18.43 -6.78 31.02
N GLY A 18 18.98 -5.69 30.47
CA GLY A 18 20.37 -5.27 30.65
C GLY A 18 21.37 -5.93 29.69
N SER A 19 20.93 -6.85 28.83
CA SER A 19 21.72 -7.45 27.75
C SER A 19 21.06 -7.20 26.38
N PRO A 20 21.10 -5.96 25.87
CA PRO A 20 20.37 -5.59 24.65
C PRO A 20 20.85 -6.41 23.45
N PRO A 21 19.93 -6.87 22.58
CA PRO A 21 20.29 -7.61 21.39
C PRO A 21 21.12 -6.72 20.46
N ARG A 22 22.18 -7.30 19.88
CA ARG A 22 23.04 -6.60 18.92
C ARG A 22 22.64 -6.96 17.51
N PHE A 23 22.34 -5.94 16.72
CA PHE A 23 22.06 -6.07 15.28
C PHE A 23 23.10 -5.33 14.47
N ASP A 24 23.45 -5.90 13.32
CA ASP A 24 24.32 -5.23 12.35
C ASP A 24 23.48 -4.30 11.46
N VAL A 25 22.22 -4.68 11.19
CA VAL A 25 21.29 -3.93 10.36
C VAL A 25 19.92 -3.83 11.01
N VAL A 26 19.37 -2.62 11.08
CA VAL A 26 17.96 -2.38 11.40
C VAL A 26 17.22 -1.92 10.15
N VAL A 27 16.20 -2.66 9.76
CA VAL A 27 15.31 -2.33 8.63
C VAL A 27 13.99 -1.82 9.20
N VAL A 28 13.60 -0.61 8.82
CA VAL A 28 12.37 0.03 9.27
C VAL A 28 11.29 -0.16 8.22
N GLY A 29 10.26 -0.93 8.53
CA GLY A 29 9.17 -1.31 7.62
C GLY A 29 9.45 -2.61 6.87
N SER A 30 8.40 -3.41 6.68
CA SER A 30 8.49 -4.76 6.10
C SER A 30 7.90 -4.88 4.68
N GLY A 31 7.67 -3.75 4.00
CA GLY A 31 7.20 -3.71 2.61
C GLY A 31 8.25 -4.15 1.58
N TYR A 32 8.04 -3.87 0.29
CA TYR A 32 8.91 -4.35 -0.79
C TYR A 32 10.39 -4.02 -0.59
N GLY A 33 10.73 -2.76 -0.31
CA GLY A 33 12.13 -2.37 -0.07
C GLY A 33 12.73 -3.03 1.18
N GLY A 34 11.96 -3.10 2.26
CA GLY A 34 12.44 -3.61 3.55
C GLY A 34 12.62 -5.12 3.56
N SER A 35 11.66 -5.86 3.01
CA SER A 35 11.73 -7.32 2.88
C SER A 35 12.89 -7.77 1.99
N VAL A 36 13.13 -7.10 0.86
CA VAL A 36 14.29 -7.36 0.00
C VAL A 36 15.58 -7.10 0.75
N ALA A 37 15.73 -5.94 1.39
CA ALA A 37 16.92 -5.60 2.17
C ALA A 37 17.18 -6.64 3.27
N ALA A 38 16.14 -6.97 4.05
CA ALA A 38 16.24 -7.94 5.13
C ALA A 38 16.70 -9.32 4.63
N ALA A 39 16.09 -9.82 3.54
CA ALA A 39 16.47 -11.10 2.96
C ALA A 39 17.92 -11.11 2.49
N ARG A 40 18.37 -10.06 1.78
CA ARG A 40 19.73 -10.00 1.22
C ARG A 40 20.80 -9.82 2.30
N PHE A 41 20.56 -8.98 3.31
CA PHE A 41 21.49 -8.80 4.41
C PHE A 41 21.59 -10.07 5.29
N ALA A 42 20.48 -10.73 5.57
CA ALA A 42 20.47 -11.98 6.33
C ALA A 42 21.17 -13.12 5.57
N GLN A 43 20.94 -13.24 4.26
CA GLN A 43 21.67 -14.17 3.39
C GLN A 43 23.19 -13.90 3.38
N GLY A 44 23.59 -12.64 3.55
CA GLY A 44 24.99 -12.23 3.74
C GLY A 44 25.55 -12.54 5.13
N GLY A 45 24.77 -13.16 6.03
CA GLY A 45 25.19 -13.54 7.38
C GLY A 45 25.12 -12.41 8.41
N LEU A 46 24.50 -11.27 8.09
CA LEU A 46 24.35 -10.16 9.04
C LEU A 46 23.18 -10.42 10.00
N ARG A 47 23.31 -9.92 11.24
CA ARG A 47 22.21 -9.93 12.22
C ARG A 47 21.23 -8.82 11.89
N VAL A 48 20.10 -9.18 11.31
CA VAL A 48 19.08 -8.23 10.84
C VAL A 48 17.91 -8.17 11.82
N CYS A 49 17.50 -6.96 12.17
CA CYS A 49 16.23 -6.66 12.83
C CYS A 49 15.31 -5.95 11.84
N VAL A 50 14.06 -6.38 11.75
CA VAL A 50 13.00 -5.67 11.00
C VAL A 50 11.97 -5.14 12.00
N LEU A 51 11.70 -3.84 11.98
CA LEU A 51 10.67 -3.20 12.79
C LEU A 51 9.46 -2.87 11.91
N GLU A 52 8.32 -3.50 12.20
CA GLU A 52 7.05 -3.27 11.53
C GLU A 52 6.03 -2.68 12.52
N ARG A 53 5.32 -1.64 12.09
CA ARG A 53 4.31 -0.98 12.91
C ARG A 53 3.00 -1.77 12.95
N GLY A 54 2.60 -2.34 11.83
CA GLY A 54 1.38 -3.13 11.71
C GLY A 54 1.45 -4.50 12.38
N ARG A 55 0.31 -5.20 12.42
CA ARG A 55 0.21 -6.59 12.86
C ARG A 55 0.68 -7.58 11.78
N GLU A 56 0.99 -8.80 12.20
CA GLU A 56 1.02 -9.95 11.30
C GLU A 56 -0.43 -10.42 11.05
N TYR A 57 -0.79 -10.62 9.78
CA TYR A 57 -2.08 -11.17 9.37
C TYR A 57 -1.86 -12.49 8.62
N LEU A 58 -2.58 -13.53 9.04
CA LEU A 58 -2.64 -14.81 8.36
C LEU A 58 -3.90 -14.89 7.48
N PRO A 59 -3.86 -15.67 6.39
CA PRO A 59 -5.08 -15.97 5.64
C PRO A 59 -6.16 -16.55 6.57
N GLY A 60 -7.35 -15.95 6.53
CA GLY A 60 -8.46 -16.18 7.46
C GLY A 60 -8.71 -14.99 8.40
N GLU A 61 -7.72 -14.13 8.61
CA GLU A 61 -7.82 -12.94 9.48
C GLU A 61 -8.17 -11.66 8.70
N PHE A 62 -8.12 -11.67 7.37
CA PHE A 62 -8.45 -10.49 6.57
C PHE A 62 -9.97 -10.27 6.53
N PRO A 63 -10.44 -9.01 6.49
CA PRO A 63 -11.87 -8.71 6.54
C PRO A 63 -12.59 -9.23 5.29
N GLY A 64 -13.63 -10.04 5.51
CA GLY A 64 -14.51 -10.56 4.45
C GLY A 64 -15.85 -9.85 4.34
N ASP A 65 -16.22 -9.02 5.32
CA ASP A 65 -17.46 -8.26 5.35
C ASP A 65 -17.26 -6.82 5.87
N VAL A 66 -18.22 -5.95 5.57
CA VAL A 66 -18.17 -4.53 5.95
C VAL A 66 -18.28 -4.32 7.46
N GLY A 67 -18.91 -5.25 8.20
CA GLY A 67 -19.14 -5.15 9.64
C GLY A 67 -17.87 -5.33 10.47
N VAL A 68 -16.92 -6.12 9.99
CA VAL A 68 -15.60 -6.31 10.64
C VAL A 68 -14.54 -5.30 10.22
N LEU A 69 -14.77 -4.58 9.12
CA LEU A 69 -13.83 -3.61 8.56
C LEU A 69 -13.41 -2.51 9.55
N PRO A 70 -14.26 -1.96 10.46
CA PRO A 70 -13.84 -0.94 11.41
C PRO A 70 -12.67 -1.35 12.32
N ARG A 71 -12.47 -2.65 12.59
CA ARG A 71 -11.33 -3.16 13.37
C ARG A 71 -10.03 -3.24 12.56
N HIS A 72 -10.12 -3.09 11.24
CA HIS A 72 -9.03 -3.19 10.29
C HIS A 72 -8.60 -1.85 9.70
N VAL A 73 -9.25 -0.75 10.11
CA VAL A 73 -8.95 0.59 9.59
C VAL A 73 -8.35 1.46 10.67
N ARG A 74 -7.29 2.19 10.31
CA ARG A 74 -6.81 3.38 10.99
C ARG A 74 -6.87 4.57 10.05
N ILE A 75 -7.29 5.71 10.60
CA ILE A 75 -7.38 6.96 9.85
C ILE A 75 -6.50 7.99 10.52
N SER A 76 -5.52 8.51 9.78
CA SER A 76 -4.75 9.68 10.18
C SER A 76 -5.17 10.90 9.35
N ARG A 77 -5.15 12.07 9.97
CA ARG A 77 -5.43 13.35 9.31
C ARG A 77 -4.28 14.32 9.62
N PRO A 78 -3.80 15.10 8.65
CA PRO A 78 -2.86 16.17 8.92
C PRO A 78 -3.41 17.08 10.03
N LYS A 79 -2.51 17.60 10.87
CA LYS A 79 -2.83 18.53 11.98
C LYS A 79 -3.68 17.93 13.11
N LYS A 80 -4.10 16.66 13.05
CA LYS A 80 -4.79 15.97 14.14
C LYS A 80 -3.86 14.91 14.75
N ARG A 81 -3.54 15.07 16.04
CA ARG A 81 -2.64 14.15 16.75
C ARG A 81 -3.25 12.79 17.08
N LYS A 82 -4.58 12.69 17.10
CA LYS A 82 -5.29 11.46 17.43
C LYS A 82 -5.61 10.66 16.17
N ILE A 83 -5.20 9.40 16.15
CA ILE A 83 -5.59 8.40 15.15
C ILE A 83 -7.01 7.92 15.49
N VAL A 84 -7.83 7.69 14.46
CA VAL A 84 -9.13 7.03 14.61
C VAL A 84 -8.97 5.56 14.26
N GLY A 85 -9.53 4.66 15.07
CA GLY A 85 -9.42 3.22 14.87
C GLY A 85 -8.23 2.59 15.60
N ASP A 86 -7.79 1.44 15.11
CA ASP A 86 -6.73 0.63 15.72
C ASP A 86 -5.36 1.02 15.17
N ALA A 87 -4.41 1.45 16.01
CA ALA A 87 -3.13 2.00 15.54
C ALA A 87 -2.28 0.98 14.73
N ASP A 88 -2.48 -0.30 14.91
CA ASP A 88 -1.80 -1.40 14.23
C ASP A 88 -2.69 -2.10 13.19
N ALA A 89 -3.83 -1.48 12.82
CA ALA A 89 -4.79 -2.03 11.86
C ALA A 89 -4.26 -2.07 10.42
N LEU A 90 -4.81 -2.99 9.62
CA LEU A 90 -4.39 -3.32 8.25
C LEU A 90 -4.38 -2.14 7.28
N PHE A 91 -5.44 -1.34 7.25
CA PHE A 91 -5.60 -0.22 6.33
C PHE A 91 -5.24 1.09 7.03
N ASP A 92 -4.18 1.77 6.56
CA ASP A 92 -3.83 3.13 6.99
C ASP A 92 -4.30 4.13 5.94
N LEU A 93 -5.46 4.75 6.20
CA LEU A 93 -6.02 5.81 5.40
C LEU A 93 -5.51 7.16 5.91
N ARG A 94 -4.64 7.80 5.12
CA ARG A 94 -4.13 9.14 5.39
C ARG A 94 -4.97 10.15 4.63
N ALA A 95 -5.95 10.72 5.30
CA ALA A 95 -6.88 11.68 4.72
C ALA A 95 -6.28 13.09 4.77
N GLY A 96 -5.60 13.48 3.68
CA GLY A 96 -5.09 14.83 3.48
C GLY A 96 -6.16 15.82 2.99
N ASP A 97 -5.80 17.11 2.98
CA ASP A 97 -6.69 18.19 2.51
C ASP A 97 -6.94 18.08 0.98
N ASP A 98 -5.91 17.69 0.21
CA ASP A 98 -5.97 17.60 -1.25
C ASP A 98 -6.01 16.15 -1.78
N VAL A 99 -5.31 15.23 -1.10
CA VAL A 99 -5.13 13.84 -1.51
C VAL A 99 -5.32 12.92 -0.32
N ALA A 100 -6.12 11.86 -0.51
CA ALA A 100 -6.20 10.74 0.42
C ALA A 100 -5.32 9.59 -0.08
N VAL A 101 -4.51 9.00 0.79
CA VAL A 101 -3.63 7.87 0.45
C VAL A 101 -3.99 6.66 1.31
N LEU A 102 -4.18 5.50 0.67
CA LEU A 102 -4.39 4.23 1.34
C LEU A 102 -3.09 3.41 1.29
N VAL A 103 -2.58 2.98 2.45
CA VAL A 103 -1.40 2.11 2.55
C VAL A 103 -1.66 0.91 3.46
N GLY A 104 -0.99 -0.20 3.17
CA GLY A 104 -1.04 -1.39 4.03
C GLY A 104 -0.15 -1.19 5.25
N ASN A 105 -0.71 -1.42 6.43
CA ASN A 105 -0.07 -1.34 7.73
C ASN A 105 -0.11 -2.72 8.40
N ALA A 106 0.77 -3.60 7.93
CA ALA A 106 0.87 -4.99 8.33
C ALA A 106 2.28 -5.52 8.02
N LEU A 107 2.64 -6.66 8.59
CA LEU A 107 3.81 -7.41 8.15
C LEU A 107 3.69 -7.73 6.65
N GLY A 108 4.66 -7.29 5.84
CA GLY A 108 4.61 -7.32 4.37
C GLY A 108 4.04 -6.05 3.72
N GLY A 109 3.62 -5.06 4.50
CA GLY A 109 3.10 -3.77 4.03
C GLY A 109 1.96 -3.88 3.03
N THR A 110 1.94 -2.98 2.03
CA THR A 110 0.90 -2.93 1.00
C THR A 110 0.82 -4.17 0.10
N SER A 111 1.80 -5.09 0.15
CA SER A 111 1.65 -6.39 -0.54
C SER A 111 0.44 -7.18 -0.03
N GLN A 112 0.02 -6.96 1.22
CA GLN A 112 -1.17 -7.60 1.76
C GLN A 112 -2.45 -7.10 1.10
N ILE A 113 -2.52 -5.83 0.66
CA ILE A 113 -3.75 -5.19 0.19
C ILE A 113 -3.71 -4.65 -1.25
N ASN A 114 -2.63 -4.89 -2.01
CA ASN A 114 -2.57 -4.52 -3.43
C ASN A 114 -3.24 -5.56 -4.34
N ALA A 115 -3.28 -5.28 -5.64
CA ALA A 115 -3.90 -6.16 -6.64
C ALA A 115 -2.93 -7.11 -7.37
N ASN A 116 -1.71 -7.29 -6.86
CA ASN A 116 -0.68 -8.25 -7.32
C ASN A 116 -0.03 -8.05 -8.67
N VAL A 117 -0.29 -6.95 -9.37
CA VAL A 117 0.34 -6.68 -10.67
C VAL A 117 1.85 -6.49 -10.50
N VAL A 118 2.62 -7.21 -11.31
CA VAL A 118 4.08 -7.17 -11.37
C VAL A 118 4.48 -6.76 -12.79
N GLU A 119 4.70 -5.46 -12.97
CA GLU A 119 5.00 -4.87 -14.27
C GLU A 119 6.32 -4.13 -14.24
N GLU A 120 7.11 -4.35 -15.28
CA GLU A 120 8.35 -3.62 -15.49
C GLU A 120 8.03 -2.23 -16.08
N PRO A 121 8.73 -1.18 -15.63
CA PRO A 121 8.54 0.15 -16.20
C PRO A 121 9.04 0.20 -17.64
N CYS A 122 8.42 1.04 -18.48
CA CYS A 122 8.95 1.34 -19.81
C CYS A 122 10.33 1.99 -19.66
N THR A 123 11.31 1.55 -20.44
CA THR A 123 12.72 1.97 -20.29
C THR A 123 12.96 3.45 -20.57
N ASP A 124 12.05 4.11 -21.28
CA ASP A 124 12.11 5.53 -21.57
C ASP A 124 11.89 6.42 -20.34
N ILE A 125 11.26 5.91 -19.27
CA ILE A 125 11.14 6.65 -17.99
C ILE A 125 12.52 7.02 -17.42
N PHE A 126 13.52 6.16 -17.64
CA PHE A 126 14.88 6.36 -17.16
C PHE A 126 15.63 7.42 -17.97
N LYS A 127 15.12 7.86 -19.12
CA LYS A 127 15.76 8.93 -19.92
C LYS A 127 15.54 10.32 -19.31
N SER A 128 14.54 10.47 -18.43
CA SER A 128 14.27 11.72 -17.73
C SER A 128 15.44 12.11 -16.83
N ASP A 129 15.78 13.40 -16.82
CA ASP A 129 16.74 14.03 -15.90
C ASP A 129 16.38 13.87 -14.41
N LYS A 130 15.15 13.44 -14.10
CA LYS A 130 14.69 13.04 -12.77
C LYS A 130 15.47 11.83 -12.23
N TRP A 131 16.05 10.99 -13.10
CA TRP A 131 16.83 9.81 -12.71
C TRP A 131 18.34 10.10 -12.62
N PRO A 132 19.06 9.50 -11.65
CA PRO A 132 20.53 9.61 -11.59
C PRO A 132 21.20 9.09 -12.85
N ALA A 133 22.31 9.70 -13.27
CA ALA A 133 23.02 9.36 -14.52
C ALA A 133 23.30 7.86 -14.67
N ALA A 134 23.67 7.18 -13.57
CA ALA A 134 23.89 5.73 -13.55
C ALA A 134 22.71 4.90 -14.08
N PHE A 135 21.46 5.35 -13.86
CA PHE A 135 20.26 4.69 -14.39
C PHE A 135 19.89 5.20 -15.79
N ARG A 136 20.23 6.44 -16.14
CA ARG A 136 19.91 7.02 -17.45
C ARG A 136 20.76 6.44 -18.57
N ASP A 137 22.05 6.26 -18.31
CA ASP A 137 23.02 5.92 -19.34
C ASP A 137 22.94 4.44 -19.74
N ARG A 138 22.64 3.55 -18.78
CA ARG A 138 22.62 2.09 -18.97
C ARG A 138 21.51 1.39 -18.16
N PRO A 139 20.23 1.78 -18.32
CA PRO A 139 19.13 1.25 -17.51
C PRO A 139 19.02 -0.28 -17.61
N ASP A 140 19.16 -0.83 -18.82
CA ASP A 140 19.03 -2.25 -19.09
C ASP A 140 20.18 -3.08 -18.51
N GLU A 141 21.35 -2.49 -18.26
CA GLU A 141 22.45 -3.19 -17.60
C GLU A 141 22.28 -3.18 -16.08
N VAL A 142 21.90 -2.03 -15.51
CA VAL A 142 21.85 -1.83 -14.05
C VAL A 142 20.63 -2.52 -13.41
N LEU A 143 19.49 -2.54 -14.11
CA LEU A 143 18.21 -2.96 -13.52
C LEU A 143 17.77 -4.37 -13.90
N LYS A 144 18.23 -4.91 -15.02
CA LYS A 144 17.76 -6.21 -15.57
C LYS A 144 17.90 -7.36 -14.58
N ASP A 145 19.03 -7.43 -13.89
CA ASP A 145 19.26 -8.44 -12.85
C ASP A 145 18.31 -8.26 -11.66
N GLY A 146 18.04 -7.01 -11.28
CA GLY A 146 17.08 -6.66 -10.23
C GLY A 146 15.66 -7.10 -10.60
N PHE A 147 15.20 -6.76 -11.81
CA PHE A 147 13.88 -7.17 -12.31
C PHE A 147 13.75 -8.69 -12.41
N SER A 148 14.76 -9.37 -12.97
CA SER A 148 14.76 -10.83 -13.10
C SER A 148 14.65 -11.52 -11.74
N ARG A 149 15.43 -11.08 -10.75
CA ARG A 149 15.36 -11.61 -9.37
C ARG A 149 14.03 -11.30 -8.69
N ALA A 150 13.49 -10.09 -8.89
CA ALA A 150 12.21 -9.70 -8.32
C ALA A 150 11.06 -10.55 -8.88
N LYS A 151 11.01 -10.71 -10.22
CA LYS A 151 10.00 -11.52 -10.91
C LYS A 151 10.06 -12.99 -10.47
N ALA A 152 11.26 -13.54 -10.33
CA ALA A 152 11.45 -14.91 -9.86
C ALA A 152 10.98 -15.09 -8.40
N MET A 153 11.36 -14.18 -7.48
CA MET A 153 10.96 -14.27 -6.07
C MET A 153 9.44 -14.08 -5.88
N LEU A 154 8.83 -13.18 -6.64
CA LEU A 154 7.38 -12.95 -6.62
C LEU A 154 6.60 -14.06 -7.37
N ALA A 155 7.29 -15.00 -8.02
CA ALA A 155 6.73 -16.05 -8.86
C ALA A 155 5.68 -15.51 -9.85
N ALA A 156 5.94 -14.34 -10.44
CA ALA A 156 4.91 -13.59 -11.15
C ALA A 156 4.62 -14.17 -12.54
N HIS A 157 3.35 -14.48 -12.81
CA HIS A 157 2.89 -15.03 -14.08
C HIS A 157 1.47 -14.56 -14.40
N PRO A 158 1.08 -14.46 -15.69
CA PRO A 158 -0.27 -14.06 -16.05
C PRO A 158 -1.29 -15.13 -15.68
N VAL A 159 -2.57 -14.72 -15.65
CA VAL A 159 -3.69 -15.67 -15.59
C VAL A 159 -3.54 -16.72 -16.71
N PRO A 160 -3.70 -18.03 -16.42
CA PRO A 160 -3.58 -19.09 -17.42
C PRO A 160 -4.42 -18.84 -18.67
N ALA A 161 -3.87 -19.11 -19.85
CA ALA A 161 -4.48 -18.78 -21.14
C ALA A 161 -5.93 -19.32 -21.28
N GLY A 162 -6.18 -20.55 -20.81
CA GLY A 162 -7.50 -21.20 -20.85
C GLY A 162 -8.52 -20.69 -19.82
N ARG A 163 -8.14 -19.77 -18.93
CA ARG A 163 -9.06 -19.15 -17.98
C ARG A 163 -9.50 -17.79 -18.53
N THR A 164 -10.82 -17.59 -18.59
CA THR A 164 -11.45 -16.32 -18.99
C THR A 164 -12.41 -15.85 -17.92
N TYR A 165 -12.62 -14.54 -17.86
CA TYR A 165 -13.55 -13.88 -16.94
C TYR A 165 -14.39 -12.87 -17.72
N ARG A 166 -15.59 -12.60 -17.25
CA ARG A 166 -16.51 -11.68 -17.92
C ARG A 166 -15.96 -10.25 -17.99
N LYS A 167 -15.39 -9.75 -16.90
CA LYS A 167 -14.70 -8.44 -16.88
C LYS A 167 -13.48 -8.35 -17.79
N LEU A 168 -12.79 -9.48 -18.02
CA LEU A 168 -11.67 -9.54 -18.96
C LEU A 168 -12.19 -9.41 -20.39
N ALA A 169 -13.26 -10.14 -20.73
CA ALA A 169 -13.89 -10.08 -22.05
C ALA A 169 -14.44 -8.67 -22.35
N GLU A 170 -15.02 -7.97 -21.36
CA GLU A 170 -15.44 -6.57 -21.55
C GLU A 170 -14.26 -5.61 -21.75
N LEU A 171 -13.14 -5.81 -21.04
CA LEU A 171 -11.92 -5.03 -21.31
C LEU A 171 -11.37 -5.30 -22.71
N GLU A 172 -11.40 -6.56 -23.19
CA GLU A 172 -10.99 -6.93 -24.56
C GLU A 172 -11.88 -6.24 -25.61
N LYS A 173 -13.19 -6.14 -25.37
CA LYS A 173 -14.12 -5.38 -26.24
C LYS A 173 -13.79 -3.89 -26.23
N PHE A 174 -13.53 -3.31 -25.05
CA PHE A 174 -13.14 -1.91 -24.94
C PHE A 174 -11.85 -1.61 -25.73
N HIS A 175 -10.87 -2.50 -25.65
CA HIS A 175 -9.67 -2.42 -26.48
C HIS A 175 -9.99 -2.48 -27.99
N GLY A 176 -10.94 -3.31 -28.42
CA GLY A 176 -11.44 -3.34 -29.79
C GLY A 176 -11.95 -1.97 -30.26
N VAL A 177 -12.75 -1.29 -29.43
CA VAL A 177 -13.25 0.07 -29.71
C VAL A 177 -12.09 1.07 -29.87
N LEU A 178 -11.05 0.98 -29.04
CA LEU A 178 -9.86 1.83 -29.17
C LEU A 178 -9.12 1.58 -30.49
N LYS A 179 -9.02 0.31 -30.93
CA LYS A 179 -8.44 -0.04 -32.23
C LYS A 179 -9.25 0.50 -33.40
N ASP A 180 -10.57 0.38 -33.36
CA ASP A 180 -11.47 0.90 -34.40
C ASP A 180 -11.39 2.44 -34.48
N ALA A 181 -11.25 3.09 -33.33
CA ALA A 181 -10.96 4.53 -33.22
C ALA A 181 -9.52 4.91 -33.61
N LYS A 182 -8.69 3.95 -34.03
CA LYS A 182 -7.28 4.13 -34.43
C LYS A 182 -6.40 4.71 -33.32
N ILE A 183 -6.73 4.41 -32.06
CA ILE A 183 -5.91 4.76 -30.90
C ILE A 183 -4.87 3.65 -30.73
N ALA A 184 -3.59 4.01 -30.85
CA ALA A 184 -2.49 3.06 -30.68
C ALA A 184 -2.52 2.49 -29.25
N SER A 185 -2.68 1.17 -29.15
CA SER A 185 -2.83 0.46 -27.89
C SER A 185 -2.41 -0.99 -28.07
N ASP A 186 -1.83 -1.55 -27.02
CA ASP A 186 -1.60 -2.98 -26.89
C ASP A 186 -2.50 -3.56 -25.79
N PHE A 187 -2.75 -4.86 -25.87
CA PHE A 187 -3.48 -5.58 -24.82
C PHE A 187 -2.67 -6.78 -24.35
N LYS A 188 -2.62 -6.96 -23.04
CA LYS A 188 -1.92 -8.08 -22.42
C LYS A 188 -2.61 -8.50 -21.13
N ARG A 189 -2.34 -9.74 -20.72
CA ARG A 189 -2.61 -10.20 -19.35
C ARG A 189 -1.37 -9.86 -18.50
N PRO A 190 -1.49 -8.99 -17.48
CA PRO A 190 -0.35 -8.66 -16.63
C PRO A 190 0.21 -9.87 -15.91
N SER A 191 1.49 -9.82 -15.55
CA SER A 191 2.04 -10.80 -14.60
C SER A 191 1.49 -10.52 -13.21
N LEU A 192 1.02 -11.55 -12.50
CA LEU A 192 0.44 -11.44 -11.17
C LEU A 192 1.27 -12.26 -10.17
N ALA A 193 1.52 -11.72 -8.99
CA ALA A 193 2.06 -12.46 -7.84
C ALA A 193 0.97 -13.32 -7.16
N VAL A 194 0.38 -14.25 -7.91
CA VAL A 194 -0.71 -15.13 -7.49
C VAL A 194 -0.45 -16.53 -8.00
N HIS A 195 -0.64 -17.54 -7.16
CA HIS A 195 -0.58 -18.95 -7.55
C HIS A 195 -1.93 -19.44 -8.06
N PHE A 196 -1.93 -20.15 -9.19
CA PHE A 196 -3.13 -20.78 -9.76
C PHE A 196 -3.17 -22.29 -9.55
N GLU A 197 -2.15 -22.86 -8.92
CA GLU A 197 -2.04 -24.27 -8.56
C GLU A 197 -1.62 -24.40 -7.09
N ASP A 198 -1.93 -25.55 -6.49
CA ASP A 198 -1.43 -25.89 -5.15
C ASP A 198 0.05 -26.25 -5.26
N GLU A 199 0.92 -25.47 -4.60
CA GLU A 199 2.36 -25.72 -4.63
C GLU A 199 3.05 -25.27 -3.34
N THR A 200 4.28 -25.73 -3.12
CA THR A 200 5.17 -25.17 -2.11
C THR A 200 6.24 -24.36 -2.82
N ASN A 201 6.32 -23.07 -2.51
CA ASN A 201 7.25 -22.19 -3.19
C ASN A 201 8.72 -22.50 -2.80
N PRO A 202 9.71 -21.95 -3.52
CA PRO A 202 11.13 -22.21 -3.23
C PRO A 202 11.60 -21.75 -1.84
N GLN A 203 10.81 -20.92 -1.14
CA GLN A 203 11.07 -20.48 0.23
C GLN A 203 10.48 -21.43 1.28
N GLY A 204 9.83 -22.52 0.85
CA GLY A 204 9.27 -23.56 1.70
C GLY A 204 7.86 -23.25 2.23
N VAL A 205 7.18 -22.25 1.67
CA VAL A 205 5.81 -21.88 2.09
C VAL A 205 4.80 -22.60 1.19
N ALA A 206 3.91 -23.39 1.82
CA ALA A 206 2.80 -24.03 1.12
C ALA A 206 1.73 -22.99 0.76
N GLN A 207 1.38 -22.92 -0.52
CA GLN A 207 0.39 -22.02 -1.08
C GLN A 207 -0.68 -22.81 -1.83
N LYS A 208 -1.86 -22.20 -1.97
CA LYS A 208 -3.03 -22.82 -2.59
C LYS A 208 -3.38 -22.13 -3.91
N ALA A 209 -4.05 -22.86 -4.79
CA ALA A 209 -4.60 -22.31 -6.01
C ALA A 209 -5.59 -21.17 -5.71
N CYS A 210 -5.51 -20.10 -6.52
CA CYS A 210 -6.45 -18.99 -6.47
C CYS A 210 -7.90 -19.46 -6.55
N LYS A 211 -8.75 -18.93 -5.66
CA LYS A 211 -10.20 -19.17 -5.69
C LYS A 211 -10.97 -18.26 -6.64
N HIS A 212 -10.28 -17.34 -7.33
CA HIS A 212 -10.90 -16.45 -8.32
C HIS A 212 -12.04 -15.58 -7.75
N CYS A 213 -11.92 -15.17 -6.49
CA CYS A 213 -12.99 -14.52 -5.73
C CYS A 213 -13.04 -12.99 -5.85
N GLY A 214 -12.05 -12.32 -6.45
CA GLY A 214 -12.02 -10.86 -6.59
C GLY A 214 -11.53 -10.07 -5.37
N ASP A 215 -11.23 -10.72 -4.24
CA ASP A 215 -10.98 -10.04 -2.95
C ASP A 215 -9.53 -9.63 -2.69
N CYS A 216 -8.69 -9.52 -3.73
CA CYS A 216 -7.24 -9.39 -3.53
C CYS A 216 -6.82 -8.14 -2.73
N ILE A 217 -7.61 -7.06 -2.80
CA ILE A 217 -7.26 -5.75 -2.21
C ILE A 217 -7.70 -5.59 -0.75
N THR A 218 -8.42 -6.56 -0.18
CA THR A 218 -8.69 -6.62 1.26
C THR A 218 -7.82 -7.63 1.99
N GLY A 219 -6.97 -8.34 1.26
CA GLY A 219 -6.14 -9.42 1.76
C GLY A 219 -6.65 -10.80 1.33
N CYS A 220 -5.73 -11.71 1.01
CA CYS A 220 -6.08 -13.02 0.51
C CYS A 220 -6.27 -14.03 1.64
N ASN A 221 -7.53 -14.43 1.88
CA ASN A 221 -7.88 -15.46 2.85
C ASN A 221 -7.68 -16.91 2.33
N HIS A 222 -7.10 -17.08 1.14
CA HIS A 222 -7.02 -18.37 0.45
C HIS A 222 -5.58 -18.83 0.17
N TRP A 223 -4.56 -18.23 0.79
CA TRP A 223 -3.15 -18.62 0.62
C TRP A 223 -2.58 -18.50 -0.81
N ALA A 224 -3.34 -17.99 -1.77
CA ALA A 224 -2.96 -17.94 -3.18
C ALA A 224 -2.08 -16.74 -3.55
N LYS A 225 -2.22 -15.62 -2.83
CA LYS A 225 -1.48 -14.39 -3.09
C LYS A 225 -0.04 -14.55 -2.59
N ASN A 226 0.96 -14.42 -3.47
CA ASN A 226 2.37 -14.52 -3.12
C ASN A 226 2.89 -13.18 -2.53
N THR A 227 2.32 -12.81 -1.38
CA THR A 227 2.67 -11.59 -0.65
C THR A 227 4.08 -11.70 -0.03
N LEU A 228 4.60 -10.61 0.52
CA LEU A 228 5.95 -10.60 1.09
C LEU A 228 6.11 -11.51 2.31
N THR A 229 5.01 -11.85 2.99
CA THR A 229 4.97 -12.86 4.06
C THR A 229 4.99 -14.30 3.53
N MET A 230 4.90 -14.50 2.22
CA MET A 230 5.01 -15.81 1.57
C MET A 230 6.38 -16.01 0.88
N ASN A 231 7.12 -14.94 0.59
CA ASN A 231 8.41 -15.01 -0.12
C ASN A 231 9.60 -14.38 0.64
N TYR A 232 9.86 -13.08 0.50
CA TYR A 232 11.05 -12.41 1.00
C TYR A 232 11.20 -12.48 2.53
N LEU A 233 10.11 -12.33 3.29
CA LEU A 233 10.19 -12.35 4.75
C LEU A 233 10.45 -13.75 5.33
N PRO A 234 9.80 -14.83 4.84
CA PRO A 234 10.24 -16.20 5.12
C PRO A 234 11.71 -16.45 4.78
N GLU A 235 12.18 -15.97 3.63
CA GLU A 235 13.58 -16.13 3.22
C GLU A 235 14.55 -15.39 4.15
N ALA A 236 14.20 -14.18 4.61
CA ALA A 236 14.96 -13.46 5.62
C ALA A 236 15.00 -14.23 6.95
N ARG A 237 13.85 -14.77 7.38
CA ARG A 237 13.74 -15.54 8.63
C ARG A 237 14.55 -16.82 8.64
N ARG A 238 14.54 -17.54 7.52
CA ARG A 238 15.33 -18.75 7.31
C ARG A 238 16.83 -18.50 7.47
N HIS A 239 17.28 -17.27 7.19
CA HIS A 239 18.67 -16.82 7.38
C HIS A 239 18.90 -16.06 8.70
N GLY A 240 17.99 -16.15 9.66
CA GLY A 240 18.19 -15.63 11.01
C GLY A 240 17.83 -14.15 11.23
N ALA A 241 17.19 -13.48 10.27
CA ALA A 241 16.59 -12.18 10.55
C ALA A 241 15.51 -12.31 11.65
N ARG A 242 15.39 -11.29 12.51
CA ARG A 242 14.32 -11.19 13.51
C ARG A 242 13.34 -10.09 13.09
N LEU A 243 12.04 -10.37 13.14
CA LEU A 243 11.01 -9.44 12.71
C LEU A 243 10.10 -9.15 13.90
N PHE A 244 9.88 -7.86 14.18
CA PHE A 244 9.05 -7.41 15.29
C PHE A 244 7.88 -6.59 14.76
N THR A 245 6.66 -7.06 15.05
CA THR A 245 5.42 -6.32 14.74
C THR A 245 4.98 -5.45 15.92
N GLY A 246 4.17 -4.43 15.65
CA GLY A 246 3.75 -3.48 16.67
C GLY A 246 4.86 -2.52 17.13
N ALA A 247 5.92 -2.30 16.34
CA ALA A 247 7.00 -1.35 16.62
C ALA A 247 6.94 -0.12 15.71
N THR A 248 6.50 1.02 16.26
CA THR A 248 6.49 2.31 15.55
C THR A 248 7.83 3.01 15.69
N VAL A 249 8.57 3.15 14.58
CA VAL A 249 9.80 3.97 14.54
C VAL A 249 9.45 5.45 14.47
N LEU A 250 10.07 6.23 15.35
CA LEU A 250 9.82 7.65 15.55
C LEU A 250 10.89 8.51 14.87
N TYR A 251 12.16 8.15 15.05
CA TYR A 251 13.30 8.87 14.49
C TYR A 251 14.47 7.92 14.26
N VAL A 252 15.45 8.41 13.49
CA VAL A 252 16.79 7.84 13.39
C VAL A 252 17.80 8.91 13.78
N SER A 253 18.87 8.54 14.45
CA SER A 253 19.98 9.43 14.79
C SER A 253 21.26 8.87 14.23
N GLN A 254 22.00 9.72 13.51
CA GLN A 254 23.32 9.39 13.03
C GLN A 254 24.34 9.37 14.17
N PRO A 255 25.40 8.57 14.08
CA PRO A 255 26.48 8.60 15.05
C PRO A 255 27.18 9.98 15.03
N GLN A 256 27.62 10.44 16.21
CA GLN A 256 28.38 11.68 16.35
C GLN A 256 29.89 11.49 16.08
N VAL A 257 30.36 10.25 16.18
CA VAL A 257 31.74 9.84 15.93
C VAL A 257 31.75 8.78 14.84
N ASP A 258 32.63 8.94 13.84
CA ASP A 258 32.77 7.96 12.78
C ASP A 258 33.14 6.57 13.34
N GLY A 259 32.37 5.56 12.97
CA GLY A 259 32.54 4.18 13.43
C GLY A 259 31.60 3.75 14.55
N ASP A 260 30.85 4.67 15.16
CA ASP A 260 29.76 4.35 16.08
C ASP A 260 28.48 3.90 15.35
N ASP A 261 27.58 3.29 16.11
CA ASP A 261 26.29 2.80 15.62
C ASP A 261 25.27 3.94 15.45
N TRP A 262 24.37 3.78 14.49
CA TRP A 262 23.13 4.55 14.41
C TRP A 262 22.20 4.17 15.55
N THR A 263 21.37 5.13 15.99
CA THR A 263 20.29 4.88 16.94
C THR A 263 18.93 4.99 16.26
N VAL A 264 18.10 3.95 16.42
CA VAL A 264 16.71 3.92 15.96
C VAL A 264 15.79 4.03 17.18
N GLY A 265 15.09 5.17 17.29
CA GLY A 265 14.11 5.39 18.34
C GLY A 265 12.74 4.85 17.95
N PHE A 266 12.17 3.96 18.76
CA PHE A 266 10.86 3.36 18.52
C PHE A 266 10.00 3.26 19.77
N ARG A 267 8.72 2.94 19.59
CA ARG A 267 7.78 2.62 20.67
C ARG A 267 6.83 1.49 20.27
N GLN A 268 6.16 0.91 21.26
CA GLN A 268 5.06 -0.01 21.01
C GLN A 268 3.87 0.73 20.36
N THR A 269 3.28 0.14 19.33
CA THR A 269 2.23 0.76 18.50
C THR A 269 0.91 0.86 19.25
N SER A 270 0.58 -0.12 20.10
CA SER A 270 -0.61 -0.08 20.96
C SER A 270 -0.69 1.17 21.84
N ASN A 271 0.47 1.66 22.31
CA ASN A 271 0.57 2.82 23.20
C ASN A 271 0.27 4.16 22.48
N LEU A 272 0.01 4.13 21.17
CA LEU A 272 -0.46 5.30 20.41
C LEU A 272 -1.90 5.72 20.77
N LYS A 273 -2.73 4.81 21.28
CA LYS A 273 -4.16 5.08 21.52
C LYS A 273 -4.42 5.95 22.74
N ASP A 274 -3.61 5.79 23.78
CA ASP A 274 -3.96 6.29 25.11
C ASP A 274 -3.19 7.55 25.52
N GLY A 275 -2.23 8.00 24.71
CA GLY A 275 -1.25 9.01 25.16
C GLY A 275 -0.51 8.59 26.44
N ALA A 276 -0.66 7.32 26.83
CA ALA A 276 -0.24 6.76 28.09
C ALA A 276 1.06 6.01 27.85
N LEU A 277 2.07 6.43 28.62
CA LEU A 277 3.45 5.96 28.63
C LEU A 277 4.28 6.42 27.41
N ASN A 278 4.94 7.56 27.61
CA ASN A 278 6.01 8.13 26.78
C ASN A 278 7.30 7.28 26.76
N VAL A 279 7.20 5.96 26.92
CA VAL A 279 8.38 5.09 26.97
C VAL A 279 8.83 4.81 25.55
N GLN A 280 10.06 5.23 25.27
CA GLN A 280 10.74 5.02 24.00
C GLN A 280 11.93 4.11 24.24
N TYR A 281 12.24 3.36 23.19
CA TYR A 281 13.32 2.40 23.19
C TYR A 281 14.28 2.76 22.06
N GLY A 282 15.57 2.68 22.35
CA GLY A 282 16.64 2.90 21.38
C GLY A 282 17.22 1.56 20.96
N LEU A 283 17.31 1.33 19.65
CA LEU A 283 18.04 0.19 19.09
C LEU A 283 19.28 0.71 18.36
N ARG A 284 20.45 0.13 18.67
CA ARG A 284 21.71 0.49 18.02
C ARG A 284 22.05 -0.50 16.91
N ALA A 285 22.52 0.02 15.77
CA ALA A 285 23.01 -0.80 14.67
C ALA A 285 23.98 -0.05 13.77
N ARG A 286 24.89 -0.78 13.12
CA ARG A 286 25.88 -0.22 12.20
C ARG A 286 25.23 0.37 10.95
N MET A 287 24.13 -0.22 10.50
CA MET A 287 23.38 0.22 9.32
C MET A 287 21.88 0.31 9.61
N VAL A 288 21.26 1.37 9.09
CA VAL A 288 19.80 1.54 9.14
C VAL A 288 19.26 1.65 7.72
N VAL A 289 18.25 0.84 7.41
CA VAL A 289 17.52 0.87 6.13
C VAL A 289 16.13 1.42 6.40
N LEU A 290 15.86 2.65 5.94
CA LEU A 290 14.51 3.21 5.98
C LEU A 290 13.68 2.69 4.79
N ALA A 291 12.71 1.83 5.09
CA ALA A 291 11.81 1.20 4.13
C ALA A 291 10.33 1.29 4.55
N ALA A 292 9.95 2.34 5.29
CA ALA A 292 8.60 2.59 5.81
C ALA A 292 7.64 3.16 4.74
N GLY A 293 7.89 2.86 3.46
CA GLY A 293 7.18 3.40 2.31
C GLY A 293 7.42 4.90 2.08
N THR A 294 6.78 5.44 1.04
CA THR A 294 6.93 6.85 0.61
C THR A 294 6.62 7.83 1.74
N LEU A 295 5.52 7.60 2.46
CA LEU A 295 5.07 8.50 3.52
C LEU A 295 5.86 8.29 4.81
N GLY A 296 5.99 7.05 5.30
CA GLY A 296 6.63 6.77 6.58
C GLY A 296 8.12 7.11 6.59
N SER A 297 8.87 6.76 5.53
CA SER A 297 10.30 7.03 5.46
C SER A 297 10.58 8.53 5.41
N THR A 298 9.80 9.26 4.60
CA THR A 298 9.90 10.72 4.50
C THR A 298 9.55 11.38 5.84
N GLU A 299 8.50 10.93 6.51
CA GLU A 299 8.07 11.46 7.80
C GLU A 299 9.13 11.24 8.89
N ILE A 300 9.73 10.05 8.97
CA ILE A 300 10.83 9.74 9.91
C ILE A 300 12.03 10.64 9.65
N LEU A 301 12.46 10.78 8.39
CA LEU A 301 13.58 11.63 8.01
C LEU A 301 13.33 13.10 8.34
N MET A 302 12.12 13.61 8.06
CA MET A 302 11.78 14.99 8.39
C MET A 302 11.78 15.24 9.90
N ARG A 303 11.22 14.32 10.70
CA ARG A 303 11.25 14.45 12.18
C ARG A 303 12.67 14.38 12.72
N SER A 304 13.51 13.51 12.15
CA SER A 304 14.91 13.36 12.56
C SER A 304 15.73 14.60 12.20
N SER A 305 15.52 15.17 11.01
CA SER A 305 16.22 16.36 10.54
C SER A 305 15.76 17.64 11.23
N ASP A 306 14.47 17.79 11.57
CA ASP A 306 13.93 18.92 12.37
C ASP A 306 14.55 19.00 13.79
N LYS A 307 15.29 17.96 14.19
CA LYS A 307 15.94 17.81 15.49
C LYS A 307 17.46 17.70 15.40
N ASP A 308 18.03 17.93 14.23
CA ASP A 308 19.46 17.82 13.98
C ASP A 308 20.05 16.42 14.31
N LEU A 309 19.20 15.38 14.38
CA LEU A 309 19.62 13.99 14.62
C LEU A 309 20.26 13.37 13.38
N VAL A 310 20.00 13.95 12.20
CA VAL A 310 20.61 13.57 10.93
C VAL A 310 20.97 14.82 10.13
N GLN A 311 22.15 14.81 9.52
CA GLN A 311 22.61 15.88 8.65
C GLN A 311 22.19 15.58 7.22
N LEU A 312 21.05 16.15 6.80
CA LEU A 312 20.51 15.98 5.46
C LEU A 312 20.30 17.34 4.80
N SER A 313 20.59 17.44 3.49
CA SER A 313 20.08 18.55 2.70
C SER A 313 18.56 18.47 2.66
N THR A 314 17.90 19.48 3.22
CA THR A 314 16.43 19.54 3.32
C THR A 314 15.77 20.06 2.04
N ASP A 315 16.54 20.54 1.06
CA ASP A 315 16.02 21.14 -0.18
C ASP A 315 15.19 20.15 -1.02
N ARG A 316 15.50 18.85 -0.92
CA ARG A 316 14.84 17.78 -1.68
C ARG A 316 13.89 16.93 -0.84
N LEU A 317 14.04 16.93 0.48
CA LEU A 317 13.26 16.08 1.37
C LEU A 317 11.76 16.46 1.31
N GLY A 318 10.92 15.49 0.94
CA GLY A 318 9.48 15.69 0.77
C GLY A 318 9.03 16.26 -0.58
N LYS A 319 9.97 16.59 -1.48
CA LYS A 319 9.61 17.07 -2.83
C LYS A 319 9.31 15.89 -3.77
N ARG A 320 8.67 16.20 -4.90
CA ARG A 320 8.40 15.28 -6.00
C ARG A 320 7.55 14.07 -5.63
N PHE A 321 6.53 14.29 -4.80
CA PHE A 321 5.52 13.27 -4.52
C PHE A 321 4.63 13.04 -5.74
N SER A 322 4.34 11.77 -6.03
CA SER A 322 3.49 11.32 -7.12
C SER A 322 2.38 10.44 -6.57
N THR A 323 1.19 10.58 -7.12
CA THR A 323 0.04 9.67 -6.94
C THR A 323 0.00 8.61 -8.04
N ASN A 324 1.06 8.49 -8.86
CA ASN A 324 1.12 7.57 -9.99
C ASN A 324 0.01 7.81 -11.05
N GLY A 325 -0.59 9.02 -11.05
CA GLY A 325 -1.72 9.36 -11.90
C GLY A 325 -2.93 8.42 -11.75
N ASP A 326 -3.08 7.76 -10.59
CA ASP A 326 -4.10 6.74 -10.37
C ASP A 326 -5.52 7.33 -10.44
N THR A 327 -6.41 6.64 -11.16
CA THR A 327 -7.82 6.99 -11.33
C THR A 327 -8.68 5.72 -11.38
N ILE A 328 -9.85 5.77 -10.76
CA ILE A 328 -10.87 4.71 -10.87
C ILE A 328 -12.04 5.19 -11.73
N GLY A 329 -12.43 4.36 -12.68
CA GLY A 329 -13.55 4.61 -13.60
C GLY A 329 -14.56 3.48 -13.58
N PHE A 330 -15.80 3.79 -13.97
CA PHE A 330 -16.89 2.82 -13.94
C PHE A 330 -17.67 2.81 -15.26
N GLY A 331 -17.85 1.62 -15.81
CA GLY A 331 -18.86 1.34 -16.83
C GLY A 331 -20.10 0.77 -16.16
N TYR A 332 -21.04 1.64 -15.76
CA TYR A 332 -22.24 1.26 -15.01
C TYR A 332 -23.33 0.70 -15.93
N ASP A 333 -23.95 -0.40 -15.53
CA ASP A 333 -25.10 -1.02 -16.20
C ASP A 333 -24.94 -1.19 -17.73
N GLN A 334 -23.87 -1.89 -18.12
CA GLN A 334 -23.59 -2.21 -19.52
C GLN A 334 -24.55 -3.28 -20.06
N ASP A 335 -24.50 -3.58 -21.36
CA ASP A 335 -25.37 -4.59 -21.96
C ASP A 335 -24.97 -6.01 -21.56
N ALA A 336 -23.67 -6.24 -21.35
CA ALA A 336 -23.12 -7.52 -20.95
C ALA A 336 -22.93 -7.61 -19.43
N GLU A 337 -23.13 -8.81 -18.88
CA GLU A 337 -22.74 -9.12 -17.51
C GLU A 337 -21.21 -9.20 -17.42
N VAL A 338 -20.67 -8.49 -16.42
CA VAL A 338 -19.25 -8.26 -16.16
C VAL A 338 -18.74 -9.05 -14.95
N ASN A 339 -19.55 -9.15 -13.89
CA ASN A 339 -19.22 -9.81 -12.62
C ASN A 339 -17.90 -9.31 -11.99
N ALA A 340 -17.82 -8.03 -11.65
CA ALA A 340 -16.62 -7.40 -11.05
C ALA A 340 -16.73 -7.14 -9.52
N PHE A 341 -17.59 -7.86 -8.80
CA PHE A 341 -17.71 -7.76 -7.34
C PHE A 341 -17.35 -9.09 -6.69
N GLY A 342 -16.42 -9.02 -5.73
CA GLY A 342 -15.87 -10.16 -5.04
C GLY A 342 -16.82 -10.80 -4.03
N TRP A 343 -16.41 -11.97 -3.53
CA TRP A 343 -17.27 -12.83 -2.71
C TRP A 343 -17.21 -12.43 -1.22
N GLY A 344 -16.07 -11.95 -0.74
CA GLY A 344 -15.91 -11.64 0.67
C GLY A 344 -16.11 -12.90 1.53
N SER A 345 -16.97 -12.80 2.55
CA SER A 345 -17.37 -13.93 3.38
C SER A 345 -18.55 -14.75 2.81
N ASP A 346 -19.12 -14.35 1.67
CA ASP A 346 -20.23 -15.08 1.07
C ASP A 346 -19.75 -16.49 0.67
N PRO A 347 -20.60 -17.53 0.77
CA PRO A 347 -20.30 -18.84 0.20
C PRO A 347 -19.89 -18.64 -1.27
N ALA A 348 -18.85 -19.36 -1.72
CA ALA A 348 -18.41 -19.28 -3.12
C ALA A 348 -19.66 -19.41 -4.02
N PRO A 349 -20.08 -18.34 -4.73
CA PRO A 349 -21.20 -18.42 -5.65
C PRO A 349 -20.84 -19.42 -6.74
N ASP A 350 -21.83 -19.75 -7.58
CA ASP A 350 -21.66 -20.66 -8.71
C ASP A 350 -20.28 -20.55 -9.36
N GLU A 351 -19.43 -21.55 -9.11
CA GLU A 351 -18.03 -21.59 -9.56
C GLU A 351 -17.91 -21.56 -11.08
N SER A 352 -19.03 -21.72 -11.81
CA SER A 352 -19.09 -21.52 -13.26
C SER A 352 -18.97 -20.05 -13.68
N GLN A 353 -19.11 -19.09 -12.75
CA GLN A 353 -19.01 -17.65 -13.02
C GLN A 353 -18.03 -16.93 -12.08
N PRO A 354 -16.73 -17.27 -12.13
CA PRO A 354 -15.74 -16.65 -11.27
C PRO A 354 -15.54 -15.16 -11.59
N VAL A 355 -15.22 -14.38 -10.56
CA VAL A 355 -14.81 -12.97 -10.71
C VAL A 355 -13.39 -12.90 -11.29
N GLY A 356 -12.50 -13.78 -10.83
CA GLY A 356 -11.08 -13.75 -11.11
C GLY A 356 -10.27 -12.98 -10.06
N PRO A 357 -8.92 -12.95 -10.16
CA PRO A 357 -8.11 -11.99 -9.44
C PRO A 357 -8.60 -10.55 -9.68
N THR A 358 -8.28 -9.60 -8.79
CA THR A 358 -8.77 -8.21 -8.92
C THR A 358 -8.41 -7.56 -10.26
N ILE A 359 -7.25 -7.87 -10.83
CA ILE A 359 -6.83 -7.45 -12.18
C ILE A 359 -6.54 -8.71 -12.99
N THR A 360 -6.96 -8.73 -14.26
CA THR A 360 -6.80 -9.89 -15.14
C THR A 360 -6.32 -9.52 -16.55
N GLY A 361 -6.55 -8.30 -16.99
CA GLY A 361 -6.17 -7.76 -18.28
C GLY A 361 -5.74 -6.29 -18.19
N MET A 362 -5.02 -5.86 -19.22
CA MET A 362 -4.42 -4.54 -19.29
C MET A 362 -4.40 -4.05 -20.73
N ILE A 363 -4.86 -2.82 -20.94
CA ILE A 363 -4.67 -2.02 -22.14
C ILE A 363 -3.51 -1.06 -21.89
N ASP A 364 -2.48 -1.16 -22.70
CA ASP A 364 -1.29 -0.32 -22.62
C ASP A 364 -1.33 0.77 -23.69
N LEU A 365 -1.51 2.03 -23.28
CA LEU A 365 -1.54 3.20 -24.15
C LEU A 365 -0.22 3.98 -24.10
N ARG A 366 0.82 3.46 -23.43
CA ARG A 366 2.10 4.16 -23.25
C ARG A 366 2.94 4.23 -24.52
N ALA A 367 2.70 3.33 -25.48
CA ALA A 367 3.37 3.30 -26.79
C ALA A 367 2.83 4.33 -27.80
N THR A 368 1.90 5.20 -27.40
CA THR A 368 1.29 6.21 -28.27
C THR A 368 2.28 7.31 -28.68
N LYS A 369 2.05 7.93 -29.86
CA LYS A 369 2.89 9.00 -30.42
C LYS A 369 3.15 10.12 -29.39
N SER A 370 4.32 10.77 -29.49
CA SER A 370 4.68 11.97 -28.70
C SER A 370 3.50 12.93 -28.57
N GLY A 371 3.15 13.30 -27.33
CA GLY A 371 2.04 14.19 -26.99
C GLY A 371 0.71 13.50 -26.62
N SER A 372 0.63 12.17 -26.70
CA SER A 372 -0.54 11.40 -26.21
C SER A 372 -0.40 11.05 -24.72
N PRO A 373 -1.51 10.94 -23.97
CA PRO A 373 -1.46 10.60 -22.55
C PRO A 373 -0.94 9.17 -22.36
N ARG A 374 0.13 9.04 -21.56
CA ARG A 374 0.74 7.75 -21.20
C ARG A 374 -0.07 7.12 -20.08
N ILE A 375 -0.97 6.20 -20.45
CA ILE A 375 -1.90 5.58 -19.53
C ILE A 375 -1.86 4.07 -19.68
N VAL A 376 -2.06 3.38 -18.56
CA VAL A 376 -2.42 1.96 -18.54
C VAL A 376 -3.84 1.86 -18.00
N ILE A 377 -4.68 1.03 -18.62
CA ILE A 377 -6.05 0.76 -18.15
C ILE A 377 -6.18 -0.73 -17.87
N GLU A 378 -6.54 -1.08 -16.65
CA GLU A 378 -6.76 -2.45 -16.17
C GLU A 378 -8.23 -2.66 -15.83
N ASP A 379 -8.69 -3.91 -15.90
CA ASP A 379 -9.95 -4.29 -15.27
C ASP A 379 -9.77 -4.37 -13.75
N GLY A 380 -10.82 -4.05 -13.01
CA GLY A 380 -10.84 -4.11 -11.55
C GLY A 380 -11.85 -5.11 -11.00
N ALA A 381 -11.76 -5.40 -9.71
CA ALA A 381 -12.84 -5.98 -8.92
C ALA A 381 -12.96 -5.24 -7.58
N PHE A 382 -14.19 -4.97 -7.13
CA PHE A 382 -14.43 -4.51 -5.76
C PHE A 382 -14.45 -5.72 -4.84
N PRO A 383 -13.70 -5.71 -3.72
CA PRO A 383 -13.71 -6.84 -2.79
C PRO A 383 -15.07 -6.95 -2.11
N GLY A 384 -15.51 -8.17 -1.81
CA GLY A 384 -16.80 -8.45 -1.18
C GLY A 384 -17.00 -7.70 0.14
N ALA A 385 -15.92 -7.50 0.91
CA ALA A 385 -15.96 -6.73 2.17
C ALA A 385 -16.38 -5.26 2.00
N LEU A 386 -16.24 -4.69 0.78
CA LEU A 386 -16.63 -3.32 0.45
C LEU A 386 -17.82 -3.26 -0.53
N LYS A 387 -18.37 -4.42 -0.92
CA LYS A 387 -19.39 -4.53 -1.96
C LYS A 387 -20.59 -3.65 -1.67
N GLN A 388 -21.22 -3.78 -0.50
CA GLN A 388 -22.40 -3.00 -0.15
C GLN A 388 -22.15 -1.48 -0.23
N VAL A 389 -21.00 -1.01 0.25
CA VAL A 389 -20.64 0.42 0.18
C VAL A 389 -20.49 0.87 -1.27
N ALA A 390 -19.83 0.06 -2.10
CA ALA A 390 -19.64 0.36 -3.51
C ALA A 390 -20.97 0.36 -4.28
N GLU A 391 -21.85 -0.60 -4.03
CA GLU A 391 -23.17 -0.71 -4.67
C GLU A 391 -24.03 0.54 -4.42
N GLU A 392 -24.08 1.01 -3.17
CA GLU A 392 -24.80 2.21 -2.77
C GLU A 392 -24.21 3.47 -3.41
N LEU A 393 -22.87 3.62 -3.34
CA LEU A 393 -22.18 4.79 -3.93
C LEU A 393 -22.36 4.85 -5.45
N LEU A 394 -22.28 3.70 -6.13
CA LEU A 394 -22.44 3.63 -7.59
C LEU A 394 -23.87 3.89 -8.02
N THR A 395 -24.85 3.35 -7.30
CA THR A 395 -26.27 3.63 -7.55
C THR A 395 -26.56 5.12 -7.39
N MET A 396 -26.09 5.72 -6.29
CA MET A 396 -26.23 7.16 -6.06
C MET A 396 -25.53 8.00 -7.14
N ALA A 397 -24.31 7.62 -7.53
CA ALA A 397 -23.54 8.37 -8.52
C ALA A 397 -24.05 8.19 -9.96
N ALA A 398 -24.71 7.06 -10.26
CA ALA A 398 -25.36 6.83 -11.55
C ALA A 398 -26.70 7.57 -11.68
N PHE A 399 -27.34 7.96 -10.57
CA PHE A 399 -28.67 8.58 -10.57
C PHE A 399 -28.82 9.79 -11.52
N PRO A 400 -27.88 10.76 -11.59
CA PRO A 400 -27.96 11.86 -12.56
C PRO A 400 -28.04 11.39 -14.01
N HIS A 401 -27.36 10.29 -14.36
CA HIS A 401 -27.45 9.69 -15.69
C HIS A 401 -28.76 8.95 -15.92
N GLN A 402 -29.36 8.39 -14.88
CA GLN A 402 -30.64 7.71 -14.99
C GLN A 402 -31.81 8.71 -15.18
N LEU A 403 -31.73 9.93 -14.65
CA LEU A 403 -32.74 11.01 -14.82
C LEU A 403 -33.03 11.37 -16.29
N VAL A 404 -32.03 11.21 -17.16
CA VAL A 404 -32.17 11.47 -18.60
C VAL A 404 -32.64 10.23 -19.38
N SER A 405 -32.77 9.07 -18.73
CA SER A 405 -33.20 7.83 -19.39
C SER A 405 -34.73 7.80 -19.58
N PRO A 406 -35.23 7.38 -20.76
CA PRO A 406 -36.66 7.18 -20.98
C PRO A 406 -37.28 6.10 -20.07
N ALA A 407 -36.50 5.08 -19.70
CA ALA A 407 -36.91 3.98 -18.83
C ALA A 407 -37.24 4.46 -17.41
N LEU A 408 -36.34 5.21 -16.77
CA LEU A 408 -36.60 5.77 -15.44
C LEU A 408 -37.84 6.67 -15.42
N ARG A 409 -38.07 7.45 -16.48
CA ARG A 409 -39.27 8.29 -16.59
C ARG A 409 -40.56 7.48 -16.67
N ALA A 410 -40.52 6.27 -17.24
CA ALA A 410 -41.67 5.37 -17.31
C ALA A 410 -41.89 4.65 -15.97
N ASP A 411 -40.82 4.23 -15.30
CA ASP A 411 -40.88 3.47 -14.04
C ASP A 411 -41.23 4.34 -12.84
N VAL A 412 -40.65 5.55 -12.72
CA VAL A 412 -41.01 6.55 -11.69
C VAL A 412 -42.48 6.98 -11.81
N ARG A 413 -43.03 7.00 -13.03
CA ARG A 413 -44.46 7.27 -13.25
C ARG A 413 -45.37 6.15 -12.74
N ARG A 414 -44.90 4.91 -12.69
CA ARG A 414 -45.64 3.76 -12.17
C ARG A 414 -45.57 3.64 -10.64
N ARG A 415 -44.60 4.30 -9.99
CA ARG A 415 -44.32 4.26 -8.52
C ARG A 415 -43.92 2.89 -7.98
N ASP A 416 -43.57 1.95 -8.85
CA ASP A 416 -43.28 0.56 -8.44
C ASP A 416 -41.79 0.32 -8.13
N ILE A 417 -40.91 1.29 -8.40
CA ILE A 417 -39.45 1.15 -8.26
C ILE A 417 -38.87 2.39 -7.57
N ASP A 418 -38.06 2.18 -6.54
CA ASP A 418 -37.20 3.21 -5.95
C ASP A 418 -35.96 3.37 -6.84
N PRO A 419 -35.79 4.51 -7.53
CA PRO A 419 -34.66 4.73 -8.44
C PRO A 419 -33.32 4.89 -7.72
N LEU A 420 -33.32 5.00 -6.39
CA LEU A 420 -32.11 5.04 -5.56
C LEU A 420 -31.79 3.68 -4.93
N ALA A 421 -32.66 2.67 -5.10
CA ALA A 421 -32.37 1.33 -4.64
C ALA A 421 -31.31 0.66 -5.52
N VAL A 422 -30.40 -0.08 -4.89
CA VAL A 422 -29.40 -0.89 -5.58
C VAL A 422 -30.11 -1.92 -6.48
N ASP A 423 -29.82 -1.89 -7.78
CA ASP A 423 -30.23 -2.92 -8.74
C ASP A 423 -29.13 -3.98 -8.86
N PRO A 424 -29.33 -5.23 -8.35
CA PRO A 424 -28.35 -6.30 -8.44
C PRO A 424 -27.97 -6.67 -9.88
N ALA A 425 -28.89 -6.49 -10.84
CA ALA A 425 -28.63 -6.78 -12.24
C ALA A 425 -27.70 -5.70 -12.85
N ALA A 426 -27.93 -4.43 -12.53
CA ALA A 426 -27.02 -3.34 -12.89
C ALA A 426 -25.62 -3.53 -12.30
N MET A 427 -25.52 -4.00 -11.03
CA MET A 427 -24.23 -4.30 -10.40
C MET A 427 -23.47 -5.41 -11.13
N LYS A 428 -24.15 -6.50 -11.53
CA LYS A 428 -23.53 -7.57 -12.34
C LYS A 428 -23.03 -7.07 -13.70
N ARG A 429 -23.64 -6.03 -14.26
CA ARG A 429 -23.26 -5.40 -15.53
C ARG A 429 -22.34 -4.19 -15.37
N THR A 430 -21.79 -3.97 -14.17
CA THR A 430 -20.89 -2.85 -13.90
C THR A 430 -19.42 -3.28 -13.98
N GLN A 431 -18.64 -2.59 -14.83
CA GLN A 431 -17.20 -2.76 -14.97
C GLN A 431 -16.45 -1.69 -14.18
N ILE A 432 -15.34 -2.11 -13.60
CA ILE A 432 -14.40 -1.25 -12.91
C ILE A 432 -13.16 -1.15 -13.79
N TYR A 433 -12.70 0.08 -14.01
CA TYR A 433 -11.47 0.39 -14.71
C TYR A 433 -10.51 1.04 -13.72
N LEU A 434 -9.29 0.51 -13.67
CA LEU A 434 -8.17 1.11 -12.94
C LEU A 434 -7.25 1.74 -13.98
N ALA A 435 -7.11 3.06 -13.94
CA ALA A 435 -6.26 3.79 -14.87
C ALA A 435 -5.06 4.36 -14.11
N MET A 436 -3.86 4.14 -14.63
CA MET A 436 -2.62 4.66 -14.06
C MET A 436 -1.91 5.49 -15.10
N GLY A 437 -1.45 6.68 -14.72
CA GLY A 437 -0.92 7.68 -15.63
C GLY A 437 0.37 8.33 -15.14
N GLU A 438 0.77 9.43 -15.77
CA GLU A 438 1.92 10.23 -15.34
C GLU A 438 1.43 11.59 -14.83
N ASP A 439 1.80 11.94 -13.60
CA ASP A 439 1.33 13.16 -12.93
C ASP A 439 2.40 14.24 -12.80
N ASP A 440 3.57 14.09 -13.43
CA ASP A 440 4.77 14.93 -13.30
C ASP A 440 5.39 15.03 -11.90
N SER A 441 4.78 14.39 -10.90
CA SER A 441 5.17 14.39 -9.50
C SER A 441 5.27 15.78 -8.86
N PRO A 442 4.25 16.65 -8.93
CA PRO A 442 4.32 18.01 -8.42
C PRO A 442 4.03 18.08 -6.92
N GLY A 443 3.62 16.97 -6.30
CA GLY A 443 3.23 16.92 -4.91
C GLY A 443 4.40 17.19 -3.96
N GLU A 444 4.05 17.70 -2.79
CA GLU A 444 5.00 17.93 -1.70
C GLU A 444 4.46 17.33 -0.39
N LEU A 445 5.35 16.69 0.36
CA LEU A 445 5.10 16.18 1.70
C LEU A 445 5.64 17.18 2.73
N ARG A 446 4.83 17.53 3.72
CA ARG A 446 5.22 18.49 4.77
C ARG A 446 4.83 18.00 6.16
N LEU A 447 5.65 18.30 7.15
CA LEU A 447 5.24 18.21 8.55
C LEU A 447 4.47 19.49 8.93
N PRO A 448 3.19 19.38 9.33
CA PRO A 448 2.39 20.56 9.69
C PRO A 448 2.84 21.22 10.99
N PHE A 449 3.59 20.52 11.84
CA PHE A 449 4.18 21.06 13.06
C PHE A 449 5.70 20.88 12.97
N ARG A 450 6.42 21.97 12.67
CA ARG A 450 7.88 22.07 12.81
C ARG A 450 8.24 22.64 14.17
N ASN A 451 9.39 22.29 14.72
CA ASN A 451 9.90 22.83 15.98
C ASN A 451 8.96 22.65 17.20
N ALA A 452 8.13 21.61 17.23
CA ALA A 452 7.46 21.25 18.50
C ALA A 452 8.55 21.06 19.58
N SER A 453 8.35 21.57 20.79
CA SER A 453 9.30 21.44 21.91
C SER A 453 9.37 19.99 22.37
N TRP A 454 10.59 19.45 22.49
CA TRP A 454 10.86 18.09 23.01
C TRP A 454 11.54 18.31 24.35
N THR A 455 10.79 18.76 25.36
CA THR A 455 11.37 18.73 26.71
C THR A 455 11.22 17.30 27.21
N ASP A 456 12.37 16.64 27.31
CA ASP A 456 12.63 15.26 27.76
C ASP A 456 12.79 14.21 26.63
N MET A 457 13.89 14.33 25.88
CA MET A 457 14.57 13.11 25.41
C MET A 457 14.98 12.35 26.69
N PRO A 458 14.53 11.10 26.92
CA PRO A 458 15.14 10.31 27.96
C PRO A 458 16.62 10.23 27.62
N GLY A 459 17.48 10.59 28.57
CA GLY A 459 18.87 10.16 28.51
C GLY A 459 18.84 8.67 28.19
N GLU A 460 19.64 8.25 27.20
CA GLU A 460 19.94 6.84 27.03
C GLU A 460 20.13 6.24 28.42
N LYS A 461 19.38 5.19 28.76
CA LYS A 461 19.84 4.32 29.84
C LYS A 461 21.14 3.71 29.33
N SER A 462 22.24 4.43 29.52
CA SER A 462 23.58 3.94 29.27
C SER A 462 23.79 2.84 30.30
N THR A 463 23.85 1.60 29.82
CA THR A 463 24.11 0.42 30.65
C THR A 463 25.60 0.30 30.95
N GLY A 464 26.18 1.39 31.47
CA GLY A 464 27.52 1.41 32.05
C GLY A 464 27.47 1.09 33.56
N PRO A 465 28.56 0.58 34.16
CA PRO A 465 28.59 0.15 35.56
C PRO A 465 28.31 1.26 36.60
N ASP A 466 28.31 2.54 36.20
CA ASP A 466 28.32 3.70 37.12
C ASP A 466 26.97 4.47 37.22
N ALA A 467 25.85 3.92 36.75
CA ALA A 467 24.56 4.63 36.78
C ALA A 467 23.80 4.47 38.12
N ARG A 468 24.40 4.90 39.24
CA ARG A 468 23.67 5.16 40.49
C ARG A 468 23.83 6.65 40.83
N ASP A 469 22.73 7.25 41.30
CA ASP A 469 22.59 8.66 41.69
C ASP A 469 22.27 9.62 40.55
N ASN A 470 20.98 9.66 40.18
CA ASN A 470 20.20 10.91 40.08
C ASN A 470 18.76 10.58 39.65
N ALA A 471 17.94 10.13 40.60
CA ALA A 471 16.50 10.00 40.41
C ALA A 471 15.83 11.35 40.68
N ALA A 472 15.62 12.14 39.62
CA ALA A 472 14.66 13.25 39.67
C ALA A 472 13.26 12.69 39.40
N GLU A 473 12.29 13.04 40.25
CA GLU A 473 10.90 12.60 40.17
C GLU A 473 10.25 12.91 38.81
N PRO A 474 9.36 12.03 38.28
CA PRO A 474 8.69 12.27 37.01
C PRO A 474 7.63 13.37 37.18
N ARG A 475 7.88 14.53 36.57
CA ARG A 475 6.87 15.58 36.45
C ARG A 475 5.78 15.12 35.48
N ASP A 476 4.59 14.99 36.01
CA ASP A 476 3.33 14.75 35.30
C ASP A 476 3.08 15.89 34.29
N ARG A 477 3.42 15.70 33.01
CA ARG A 477 3.05 16.59 31.90
C ARG A 477 2.48 15.79 30.74
N LYS A 478 1.18 15.97 30.52
CA LYS A 478 0.33 15.22 29.58
C LYS A 478 0.49 15.58 28.10
N ASP A 479 1.43 16.43 27.73
CA ASP A 479 1.58 16.94 26.37
C ASP A 479 3.06 17.03 26.00
N ASP A 480 3.47 16.40 24.88
CA ASP A 480 4.55 16.87 23.96
C ASP A 480 5.35 15.75 23.27
N TRP A 481 4.70 14.90 22.45
CA TRP A 481 5.45 14.15 21.41
C TRP A 481 4.72 14.13 20.07
N PRO A 482 5.42 14.27 18.92
CA PRO A 482 4.76 14.29 17.62
C PRO A 482 4.01 12.98 17.40
N ALA A 483 2.71 13.11 17.20
CA ALA A 483 1.91 12.03 16.66
C ALA A 483 2.53 11.59 15.32
N GLU A 484 2.47 10.30 15.03
CA GLU A 484 2.79 9.79 13.69
C GLU A 484 1.58 9.91 12.76
N GLY A 485 1.80 9.86 11.46
CA GLY A 485 0.73 10.02 10.46
C GLY A 485 0.28 11.47 10.32
N LEU A 486 1.13 12.42 10.71
CA LEU A 486 0.87 13.86 10.62
C LEU A 486 1.26 14.46 9.27
N LEU A 487 1.96 13.70 8.42
CA LEU A 487 2.46 14.17 7.15
C LEU A 487 1.30 14.69 6.27
N GLN A 488 1.40 15.94 5.85
CA GLN A 488 0.47 16.55 4.91
C GLN A 488 0.98 16.34 3.49
N VAL A 489 0.13 15.79 2.63
CA VAL A 489 0.32 15.88 1.18
C VAL A 489 -0.26 17.21 0.72
N CYS A 490 0.57 18.03 0.08
CA CYS A 490 0.20 19.28 -0.54
C CYS A 490 0.28 19.11 -2.05
N TRP A 491 -0.85 19.30 -2.73
CA TRP A 491 -0.88 19.35 -4.19
C TRP A 491 -0.86 20.81 -4.65
N PRO A 492 -0.01 21.21 -5.60
CA PRO A 492 -0.04 22.58 -6.09
C PRO A 492 -1.41 22.84 -6.72
N LYS A 493 -2.09 23.88 -6.24
CA LYS A 493 -3.33 24.36 -6.85
C LYS A 493 -2.99 24.75 -8.29
N THR A 494 -3.66 24.11 -9.24
CA THR A 494 -3.67 24.56 -10.63
C THR A 494 -4.01 26.05 -10.67
N ARG A 495 -3.37 26.82 -11.55
CA ARG A 495 -3.77 28.21 -11.81
C ARG A 495 -5.28 28.21 -12.11
N ARG A 496 -6.02 29.21 -11.63
CA ARG A 496 -7.47 29.38 -11.87
C ARG A 496 -7.80 29.00 -13.33
N GLY A 497 -8.47 27.87 -13.54
CA GLY A 497 -8.90 27.42 -14.88
C GLY A 497 -8.71 25.93 -15.20
N GLU A 498 -7.92 25.17 -14.44
CA GLU A 498 -7.76 23.72 -14.68
C GLU A 498 -8.30 22.92 -13.49
N GLU A 499 -9.28 22.04 -13.74
CA GLU A 499 -9.85 21.14 -12.73
C GLU A 499 -8.78 20.18 -12.16
N PRO A 500 -8.88 19.81 -10.86
CA PRO A 500 -8.00 18.81 -10.27
C PRO A 500 -8.18 17.45 -10.99
N ARG A 501 -7.08 16.87 -11.47
CA ARG A 501 -7.02 15.57 -12.16
C ARG A 501 -7.10 14.37 -11.21
N ALA A 502 -8.00 14.42 -10.24
CA ALA A 502 -8.40 13.25 -9.46
C ALA A 502 -9.93 13.20 -9.53
N GLY A 503 -10.45 12.42 -10.47
CA GLY A 503 -11.88 12.38 -10.76
C GLY A 503 -12.34 10.93 -10.91
N VAL A 504 -13.46 10.59 -10.27
CA VAL A 504 -14.23 9.41 -10.65
C VAL A 504 -14.90 9.73 -11.97
N ALA A 505 -14.52 9.03 -13.04
CA ALA A 505 -15.10 9.23 -14.37
C ALA A 505 -16.20 8.20 -14.64
N PHE A 506 -17.41 8.66 -14.93
CA PHE A 506 -18.53 7.84 -15.41
C PHE A 506 -18.57 7.89 -16.94
N MET A 507 -18.41 6.74 -17.61
CA MET A 507 -18.59 6.66 -19.07
C MET A 507 -20.06 6.47 -19.46
N LYS A 508 -20.47 7.08 -20.57
CA LYS A 508 -21.86 7.23 -21.01
C LYS A 508 -22.37 5.98 -21.75
N ARG A 509 -23.65 5.65 -21.53
CA ARG A 509 -24.43 4.56 -22.16
C ARG A 509 -24.75 4.76 -23.66
N ARG A 510 -23.75 4.96 -24.53
CA ARG A 510 -23.94 4.85 -25.98
C ARG A 510 -22.77 4.15 -26.65
N LEU A 511 -22.83 2.82 -26.63
CA LEU A 511 -22.18 1.96 -27.62
C LEU A 511 -23.31 1.27 -28.40
N THR A 512 -23.81 1.93 -29.43
CA THR A 512 -24.61 1.26 -30.46
C THR A 512 -24.10 1.66 -31.83
N SER A 513 -23.71 0.61 -32.56
CA SER A 513 -23.17 0.49 -33.93
C SER A 513 -21.85 1.18 -34.23
#